data_AF-A0A8H8P5P3-F1
#
_entry.id   AF-A0A8H8P5P3-F1
#
_cell.length_a   1.000
_cell.length_b   1.000
_cell.length_c   1.000
_cell.angle_alpha   90.00
_cell.angle_beta   90.00
_cell.angle_gamma   90.00
#
_symmetry.space_group_name_H-M   'P 1'
#
loop_
_entity.id
_entity.type
_entity.pdbx_description
1 polymer ?
#
loop_
_entity_poly.entity_id
_entity_poly.type
_entity_poly.pdbx_seq_one_letter_code
_entity_poly.pdbx_strand_id
1 'polypeptide(L)'
;MSFDKPFIKRVSAIILEYSMGTVARYQKLSLYGKALVCFIAASQIALATIFIMLGADQIFQFLYDSAQKLKAMPAGWAVLSAAIVIVSIPPLVGKSTVITVCGFAYGVKAFSFVAPAACIGAAFTFICLRCFFHERVRRYTRNKEHWRALEAVVATKGLPLVVLIRLAPIPWTYSNALFASIESVRFWQFMVATVVYTPKLFVMVFIASRVAKFSDGQQRSEMDSTTKWINGLSIVLGASIAFAAGWLVWRLTDSEMRKMKALPQDLDDMAVDTLYSLEVGVPLPGEHLSDDLNGNGALRLDSSSDNLSVM
;
A
#
# COMPACT_ATOMS: atom_id res chain seq x y z
N MET A 1 -9.05 -0.07 -36.07
CA MET A 1 -7.86 -0.62 -35.38
C MET A 1 -8.16 -2.09 -35.10
N SER A 2 -7.74 -2.98 -36.00
CA SER A 2 -8.09 -4.41 -35.93
C SER A 2 -7.15 -5.10 -34.94
N PHE A 3 -7.66 -5.55 -33.79
CA PHE A 3 -6.87 -6.26 -32.80
C PHE A 3 -6.44 -7.62 -33.38
N ASP A 4 -5.13 -7.87 -33.34
CA ASP A 4 -4.50 -9.03 -33.95
C ASP A 4 -5.01 -10.32 -33.29
N LYS A 5 -5.66 -11.19 -34.07
CA LYS A 5 -6.18 -12.51 -33.65
C LYS A 5 -5.19 -13.37 -32.83
N PRO A 6 -3.86 -13.37 -33.07
CA PRO A 6 -2.92 -14.12 -32.22
C PRO A 6 -2.79 -13.58 -30.79
N PHE A 7 -3.00 -12.28 -30.57
CA PHE A 7 -2.95 -11.67 -29.23
C PHE A 7 -4.14 -12.14 -28.38
N ILE A 8 -5.33 -12.16 -28.95
CA ILE A 8 -6.56 -12.63 -28.27
C ILE A 8 -6.43 -14.10 -27.87
N LYS A 9 -5.87 -14.95 -28.74
CA LYS A 9 -5.62 -16.37 -28.42
C LYS A 9 -4.60 -16.57 -27.30
N ARG A 10 -3.54 -15.77 -27.25
CA ARG A 10 -2.55 -15.82 -26.15
C ARG A 10 -3.16 -15.37 -24.83
N VAL A 11 -3.91 -14.27 -24.84
CA VAL A 11 -4.60 -13.77 -23.64
C VAL A 11 -5.63 -14.78 -23.14
N SER A 12 -6.43 -15.39 -24.03
CA SER A 12 -7.41 -16.41 -23.63
C SER A 12 -6.75 -17.66 -23.06
N ALA A 13 -5.60 -18.09 -23.60
CA ALA A 13 -4.86 -19.25 -23.11
C ALA A 13 -4.29 -18.99 -21.71
N ILE A 14 -3.71 -17.81 -21.48
CA ILE A 14 -3.20 -17.39 -20.15
C ILE A 14 -4.33 -17.30 -19.13
N ILE A 15 -5.48 -16.72 -19.52
CA ILE A 15 -6.67 -16.63 -18.65
C ILE A 15 -7.19 -18.02 -18.30
N LEU A 16 -7.26 -18.95 -19.26
CA LEU A 16 -7.73 -20.31 -19.03
C LEU A 16 -6.78 -21.08 -18.10
N GLU A 17 -5.46 -20.98 -18.31
CA GLU A 17 -4.45 -21.61 -17.47
C GLU A 17 -4.48 -21.08 -16.02
N TYR A 18 -4.57 -19.75 -15.85
CA TYR A 18 -4.75 -19.13 -14.54
C TYR A 18 -6.08 -19.52 -13.88
N SER A 19 -7.17 -19.59 -14.65
CA SER A 19 -8.50 -19.95 -14.12
C SER A 19 -8.54 -21.40 -13.64
N MET A 20 -7.96 -22.34 -14.39
CA MET A 20 -7.90 -23.75 -14.00
C MET A 20 -6.99 -23.97 -12.79
N GLY A 21 -5.85 -23.26 -12.70
CA GLY A 21 -4.99 -23.28 -11.52
C GLY A 21 -5.68 -22.70 -10.27
N THR A 22 -6.49 -21.66 -10.43
CA THR A 22 -7.26 -21.04 -9.35
C THR A 22 -8.39 -21.96 -8.86
N VAL A 23 -9.08 -22.64 -9.79
CA VAL A 23 -10.13 -23.62 -9.48
C VAL A 23 -9.57 -24.85 -8.77
N ALA A 24 -8.42 -25.39 -9.20
CA ALA A 24 -7.77 -26.51 -8.54
C ALA A 24 -7.30 -26.16 -7.10
N ARG A 25 -6.85 -24.92 -6.88
CA ARG A 25 -6.49 -24.41 -5.55
C ARG A 25 -7.72 -24.16 -4.67
N TYR A 26 -8.79 -23.59 -5.22
CA TYR A 26 -10.05 -23.41 -4.52
C TYR A 26 -10.65 -24.75 -4.09
N GLN A 27 -10.54 -25.80 -4.91
CA GLN A 27 -11.04 -27.14 -4.58
C GLN A 27 -10.33 -27.77 -3.37
N LYS A 28 -9.04 -27.47 -3.16
CA LYS A 28 -8.23 -27.96 -2.03
C LYS A 28 -8.50 -27.23 -0.70
N LEU A 29 -9.23 -26.11 -0.68
CA LEU A 29 -9.57 -25.40 0.55
C LEU A 29 -10.69 -26.11 1.34
N SER A 30 -10.58 -26.07 2.67
CA SER A 30 -11.63 -26.52 3.61
C SER A 30 -12.93 -25.73 3.42
N LEU A 31 -14.07 -26.26 3.89
CA LEU A 31 -15.39 -25.61 3.75
C LEU A 31 -15.38 -24.16 4.29
N TYR A 32 -14.67 -23.91 5.39
CA TYR A 32 -14.52 -22.59 5.99
C TYR A 32 -13.68 -21.64 5.13
N GLY A 33 -12.60 -22.13 4.53
CA GLY A 33 -11.77 -21.34 3.61
C GLY A 33 -12.54 -20.96 2.33
N LYS A 34 -13.34 -21.88 1.78
CA LYS A 34 -14.22 -21.60 0.63
C LYS A 34 -15.28 -20.56 0.96
N ALA A 35 -15.89 -20.66 2.15
CA ALA A 35 -16.87 -19.68 2.63
C ALA A 35 -16.24 -18.29 2.84
N LEU A 36 -15.03 -18.22 3.40
CA LEU A 36 -14.30 -16.97 3.62
C LEU A 36 -13.91 -16.31 2.29
N VAL A 37 -13.43 -17.09 1.31
CA VAL A 37 -13.13 -16.56 -0.03
C VAL A 37 -14.40 -16.04 -0.73
N CYS A 38 -15.51 -16.79 -0.66
CA CYS A 38 -16.79 -16.32 -1.19
C CYS A 38 -17.31 -15.07 -0.49
N PHE A 39 -17.15 -14.97 0.83
CA PHE A 39 -17.53 -13.78 1.60
C PHE A 39 -16.68 -12.56 1.23
N ILE A 40 -15.36 -12.72 1.11
CA ILE A 40 -14.47 -11.65 0.65
C ILE A 40 -14.84 -11.24 -0.78
N ALA A 41 -15.01 -12.18 -1.71
CA ALA A 41 -15.41 -11.86 -3.08
C ALA A 41 -16.77 -11.15 -3.12
N ALA A 42 -17.77 -11.63 -2.38
CA ALA A 42 -19.10 -11.02 -2.31
C ALA A 42 -19.06 -9.62 -1.68
N SER A 43 -18.27 -9.41 -0.62
CA SER A 43 -18.09 -8.10 0.00
C SER A 43 -17.40 -7.10 -0.93
N GLN A 44 -16.40 -7.52 -1.71
CA GLN A 44 -15.75 -6.67 -2.71
C GLN A 44 -16.71 -6.32 -3.86
N ILE A 45 -17.50 -7.29 -4.33
CA ILE A 45 -18.53 -7.06 -5.35
C ILE A 45 -19.61 -6.12 -4.82
N ALA A 46 -20.07 -6.31 -3.58
CA ALA A 46 -21.06 -5.44 -2.95
C ALA A 46 -20.51 -4.02 -2.78
N LEU A 47 -19.26 -3.87 -2.32
CA LEU A 47 -18.60 -2.57 -2.18
C LEU A 47 -18.45 -1.87 -3.53
N ALA A 48 -18.01 -2.60 -4.57
CA ALA A 48 -17.93 -2.07 -5.93
C ALA A 48 -19.31 -1.68 -6.47
N THR A 49 -20.35 -2.48 -6.21
CA THR A 49 -21.73 -2.22 -6.64
C THR A 49 -22.30 -1.00 -5.92
N ILE A 50 -22.06 -0.86 -4.61
CA ILE A 50 -22.44 0.32 -3.83
C ILE A 50 -21.70 1.56 -4.34
N PHE A 51 -20.40 1.45 -4.65
CA PHE A 51 -19.62 2.54 -5.19
C PHE A 51 -20.11 3.00 -6.57
N ILE A 52 -20.53 2.05 -7.42
CA ILE A 52 -21.13 2.33 -8.73
C ILE A 52 -22.55 2.91 -8.57
N MET A 53 -23.37 2.38 -7.65
CA MET A 53 -24.75 2.82 -7.43
C MET A 53 -24.86 4.19 -6.76
N LEU A 54 -24.00 4.50 -5.78
CA LEU A 54 -23.93 5.83 -5.16
C LEU A 54 -23.46 6.89 -6.17
N GLY A 55 -22.76 6.47 -7.23
CA GLY A 55 -22.12 7.35 -8.19
C GLY A 55 -20.90 8.02 -7.55
N ALA A 56 -19.76 7.96 -8.26
CA ALA A 56 -18.54 8.62 -7.82
C ALA A 56 -18.78 10.12 -7.52
N ASP A 57 -19.68 10.76 -8.27
CA ASP A 57 -20.04 12.17 -8.13
C ASP A 57 -20.59 12.51 -6.73
N GLN A 58 -21.46 11.69 -6.14
CA GLN A 58 -22.02 11.97 -4.81
C GLN A 58 -20.97 11.84 -3.70
N ILE A 59 -20.09 10.84 -3.80
CA ILE A 59 -19.00 10.63 -2.83
C ILE A 59 -18.02 11.81 -2.91
N PHE A 60 -17.66 12.22 -4.13
CA PHE A 60 -16.78 13.35 -4.33
C PHE A 60 -17.41 14.68 -3.91
N GLN A 61 -18.72 14.87 -4.09
CA GLN A 61 -19.45 16.02 -3.56
C GLN A 61 -19.47 16.02 -2.02
N PHE A 62 -19.76 14.89 -1.37
CA PHE A 62 -19.71 14.80 0.09
C PHE A 62 -18.32 15.12 0.66
N LEU A 63 -17.27 14.61 0.03
CA LEU A 63 -15.89 14.93 0.40
C LEU A 63 -15.58 16.40 0.17
N TYR A 64 -16.10 17.00 -0.91
CA TYR A 64 -15.93 18.42 -1.21
C TYR A 64 -16.64 19.31 -0.20
N ASP A 65 -17.91 19.04 0.13
CA ASP A 65 -18.68 19.79 1.13
C ASP A 65 -18.02 19.70 2.51
N SER A 66 -17.55 18.51 2.88
CA SER A 66 -16.78 18.28 4.11
C SER A 66 -15.48 19.10 4.12
N ALA A 67 -14.79 19.15 2.99
CA ALA A 67 -13.58 19.95 2.82
C ALA A 67 -13.86 21.45 2.94
N GLN A 68 -14.96 21.97 2.36
CA GLN A 68 -15.33 23.38 2.49
C GLN A 68 -15.74 23.75 3.92
N LYS A 69 -16.47 22.88 4.63
CA LYS A 69 -16.77 23.07 6.06
C LYS A 69 -15.50 23.18 6.91
N LEU A 70 -14.52 22.31 6.66
CA LEU A 70 -13.23 22.34 7.34
C LEU A 70 -12.42 23.59 6.98
N LYS A 71 -12.44 24.01 5.71
CA LYS A 71 -11.77 25.23 5.24
C LYS A 71 -12.34 26.49 5.89
N ALA A 72 -13.65 26.53 6.13
CA ALA A 72 -14.33 27.66 6.77
C ALA A 72 -13.97 27.81 8.26
N MET A 73 -13.41 26.77 8.89
CA MET A 73 -12.92 26.87 10.27
C MET A 73 -11.60 27.64 10.32
N PRO A 74 -11.39 28.53 11.31
CA PRO A 74 -10.19 29.36 11.42
C PRO A 74 -8.89 28.54 11.56
N ALA A 75 -8.98 27.30 12.07
CA ALA A 75 -7.85 26.38 12.23
C ALA A 75 -8.01 25.06 11.43
N GLY A 76 -8.77 25.07 10.33
CA GLY A 76 -9.03 23.86 9.53
C GLY A 76 -7.77 23.12 9.06
N TRP A 77 -6.72 23.86 8.69
CA TRP A 77 -5.43 23.31 8.29
C TRP A 77 -4.73 22.56 9.44
N ALA A 78 -4.88 23.01 10.69
CA ALA A 78 -4.31 22.36 11.86
C ALA A 78 -5.06 21.07 12.20
N VAL A 79 -6.40 21.09 12.10
CA VAL A 79 -7.24 19.89 12.29
C VAL A 79 -6.88 18.81 11.26
N LEU A 80 -6.73 19.19 9.99
CA LEU A 80 -6.31 18.26 8.93
C LEU A 80 -4.88 17.73 9.15
N SER A 81 -3.98 18.58 9.61
CA SER A 81 -2.60 18.16 9.97
C SER A 81 -2.62 17.15 11.11
N ALA A 82 -3.40 17.39 12.16
CA ALA A 82 -3.58 16.45 13.27
C ALA A 82 -4.21 15.14 12.79
N ALA A 83 -5.19 15.18 11.90
CA ALA A 83 -5.79 13.97 11.31
C ALA A 83 -4.75 13.14 10.53
N ILE A 84 -3.83 13.77 9.78
CA ILE A 84 -2.74 13.06 9.10
C ILE A 84 -1.80 12.38 10.11
N VAL A 85 -1.46 13.07 11.20
CA VAL A 85 -0.60 12.52 12.26
C VAL A 85 -1.28 11.31 12.92
N ILE A 86 -2.56 11.44 13.29
CA ILE A 86 -3.34 10.37 13.92
C ILE A 86 -3.46 9.16 12.99
N VAL A 87 -3.85 9.38 11.73
CA VAL A 87 -3.99 8.31 10.73
C VAL A 87 -2.64 7.69 10.34
N SER A 88 -1.50 8.29 10.71
CA SER A 88 -0.18 7.68 10.50
C SER A 88 0.12 6.54 11.50
N ILE A 89 -0.64 6.46 12.59
CA ILE A 89 -0.50 5.46 13.65
C ILE A 89 -1.26 4.18 13.24
N PRO A 90 -0.61 3.00 13.19
CA PRO A 90 -1.30 1.73 12.96
C PRO A 90 -2.34 1.46 14.07
N PRO A 91 -3.55 0.93 13.76
CA PRO A 91 -4.00 0.31 12.51
C PRO A 91 -4.83 1.24 11.60
N LEU A 92 -4.82 2.54 11.84
CA LEU A 92 -5.73 3.46 11.17
C LEU A 92 -5.49 3.47 9.65
N VAL A 93 -6.58 3.44 8.89
CA VAL A 93 -6.57 3.57 7.42
C VAL A 93 -7.30 4.85 7.04
N GLY A 94 -6.94 5.43 5.89
CA GLY A 94 -7.62 6.65 5.40
C GLY A 94 -6.72 7.84 5.10
N LYS A 95 -5.38 7.68 5.09
CA LYS A 95 -4.46 8.77 4.71
C LYS A 95 -4.84 9.36 3.35
N SER A 96 -5.16 8.50 2.37
CA SER A 96 -5.57 8.90 1.03
C SER A 96 -6.81 9.79 1.05
N THR A 97 -7.81 9.46 1.89
CA THR A 97 -9.03 10.26 2.06
C THR A 97 -8.71 11.61 2.69
N VAL A 98 -7.94 11.64 3.77
CA VAL A 98 -7.55 12.90 4.44
C VAL A 98 -6.76 13.79 3.49
N ILE A 99 -5.80 13.24 2.73
CA ILE A 99 -5.05 13.99 1.70
C ILE A 99 -5.99 14.53 0.61
N THR A 100 -6.99 13.75 0.21
CA THR A 100 -7.99 14.18 -0.78
C THR A 100 -8.78 15.38 -0.26
N VAL A 101 -9.27 15.31 0.98
CA VAL A 101 -9.97 16.42 1.66
C VAL A 101 -9.05 17.65 1.80
N CYS A 102 -7.77 17.47 2.14
CA CYS A 102 -6.80 18.56 2.16
C CYS A 102 -6.66 19.24 0.79
N GLY A 103 -6.54 18.45 -0.27
CA GLY A 103 -6.48 18.93 -1.65
C GLY A 103 -7.76 19.63 -2.10
N PHE A 104 -8.93 19.18 -1.63
CA PHE A 104 -10.22 19.80 -1.92
C PHE A 104 -10.39 21.15 -1.21
N ALA A 105 -9.95 21.24 0.05
CA ALA A 105 -10.08 22.45 0.85
C ALA A 105 -9.08 23.55 0.43
N TYR A 106 -7.80 23.21 0.32
CA TYR A 106 -6.70 24.18 0.18
C TYR A 106 -5.97 24.09 -1.18
N GLY A 107 -6.37 23.18 -2.06
CA GLY A 107 -5.73 23.00 -3.37
C GLY A 107 -4.28 22.54 -3.25
N VAL A 108 -3.44 22.96 -4.20
CA VAL A 108 -1.99 22.67 -4.18
C VAL A 108 -1.26 23.26 -2.98
N LYS A 109 -1.81 24.35 -2.38
CA LYS A 109 -1.24 24.96 -1.17
C LYS A 109 -1.32 24.04 0.03
N ALA A 110 -2.20 23.02 0.01
CA ALA A 110 -2.28 22.03 1.06
C ALA A 110 -0.96 21.31 1.32
N PHE A 111 -0.11 21.20 0.30
CA PHE A 111 1.20 20.55 0.41
C PHE A 111 2.08 21.15 1.52
N SER A 112 1.99 22.45 1.78
CA SER A 112 2.85 23.14 2.76
C SER A 112 2.65 22.64 4.18
N PHE A 113 1.45 22.17 4.54
CA PHE A 113 1.17 21.58 5.85
C PHE A 113 1.05 20.05 5.80
N VAL A 114 0.60 19.47 4.67
CA VAL A 114 0.49 18.00 4.50
C VAL A 114 1.85 17.33 4.56
N ALA A 115 2.87 17.87 3.90
CA ALA A 115 4.23 17.32 3.91
C ALA A 115 4.84 17.26 5.32
N PRO A 116 4.92 18.38 6.08
CA PRO A 116 5.45 18.34 7.45
C PRO A 116 4.57 17.50 8.39
N ALA A 117 3.24 17.55 8.27
CA ALA A 117 2.35 16.70 9.09
C ALA A 117 2.60 15.21 8.84
N ALA A 118 2.82 14.80 7.58
CA ALA A 118 3.16 13.41 7.24
C ALA A 118 4.52 13.01 7.84
N CYS A 119 5.54 13.88 7.77
CA CYS A 119 6.84 13.63 8.38
C CYS A 119 6.74 13.52 9.91
N ILE A 120 6.00 14.43 10.56
CA ILE A 120 5.79 14.41 12.01
C ILE A 120 5.02 13.16 12.43
N GLY A 121 3.95 12.80 11.70
CA GLY A 121 3.17 11.60 11.96
C GLY A 121 3.99 10.32 11.82
N ALA A 122 4.82 10.24 10.78
CA ALA A 122 5.75 9.14 10.58
C ALA A 122 6.78 9.06 11.71
N ALA A 123 7.39 10.20 12.08
CA ALA A 123 8.37 10.28 13.17
C ALA A 123 7.77 9.84 14.51
N PHE A 124 6.60 10.38 14.85
CA PHE A 124 5.87 10.05 16.07
C PHE A 124 5.54 8.56 16.12
N THR A 125 4.99 8.01 15.04
CA THR A 125 4.67 6.59 14.94
C THR A 125 5.92 5.72 15.12
N PHE A 126 7.02 6.07 14.47
CA PHE A 126 8.27 5.32 14.57
C PHE A 126 8.80 5.28 16.00
N ILE A 127 8.83 6.43 16.69
CA ILE A 127 9.30 6.54 18.07
C ILE A 127 8.35 5.78 19.00
N CYS A 128 7.03 5.97 18.87
CA CYS A 128 6.06 5.27 19.72
C CYS A 128 6.16 3.76 19.58
N LEU A 129 6.20 3.21 18.36
CA LEU A 129 6.31 1.76 18.17
C LEU A 129 7.63 1.22 18.74
N ARG A 130 8.74 1.94 18.56
CA ARG A 130 10.05 1.50 19.02
C ARG A 130 10.25 1.65 20.53
N CYS A 131 9.55 2.56 21.19
CA CYS A 131 9.59 2.67 22.65
C CYS A 131 8.63 1.70 23.34
N PHE A 132 7.40 1.55 22.83
CA PHE A 132 6.34 0.79 23.52
C PHE A 132 6.22 -0.67 23.09
N PHE A 133 6.59 -1.02 21.86
CA PHE A 133 6.32 -2.35 21.28
C PHE A 133 7.55 -3.16 20.88
N HIS A 134 8.75 -2.64 21.16
CA HIS A 134 10.01 -3.27 20.73
C HIS A 134 10.16 -4.73 21.19
N GLU A 135 9.91 -5.02 22.47
CA GLU A 135 10.04 -6.39 22.99
C GLU A 135 9.05 -7.36 22.36
N ARG A 136 7.81 -6.90 22.12
CA ARG A 136 6.76 -7.73 21.53
C ARG A 136 7.06 -8.03 20.06
N VAL A 137 7.50 -7.03 19.30
CA VAL A 137 7.92 -7.19 17.91
C VAL A 137 9.12 -8.13 17.82
N ARG A 138 10.15 -7.93 18.67
CA ARG A 138 11.34 -8.79 18.70
C ARG A 138 10.99 -10.25 18.98
N ARG A 139 10.10 -10.51 19.94
CA ARG A 139 9.64 -11.87 20.25
C ARG A 139 8.87 -12.52 19.09
N TYR A 140 8.05 -11.75 18.37
CA TYR A 140 7.30 -12.24 17.21
C TYR A 140 8.20 -12.51 16.00
N THR A 141 9.20 -11.65 15.80
CA THR A 141 10.07 -11.63 14.61
C THR A 141 11.19 -12.68 14.70
N ARG A 142 11.67 -13.00 15.92
CA ARG A 142 12.80 -13.91 16.15
C ARG A 142 12.63 -15.31 15.52
N ASN A 143 11.41 -15.80 15.44
CA ASN A 143 11.10 -17.14 14.95
C ASN A 143 10.73 -17.18 13.46
N LYS A 144 10.68 -16.02 12.77
CA LYS A 144 10.29 -15.92 11.37
C LYS A 144 11.52 -15.72 10.48
N GLU A 145 11.86 -16.73 9.68
CA GLU A 145 13.04 -16.72 8.80
C GLU A 145 13.00 -15.59 7.76
N HIS A 146 11.86 -15.40 7.10
CA HIS A 146 11.61 -14.30 6.15
C HIS A 146 11.85 -12.91 6.75
N TRP A 147 11.48 -12.72 8.01
CA TRP A 147 11.71 -11.46 8.72
C TRP A 147 13.19 -11.22 9.03
N ARG A 148 13.91 -12.27 9.43
CA ARG A 148 15.37 -12.21 9.63
C ARG A 148 16.09 -11.93 8.31
N ALA A 149 15.60 -12.51 7.21
CA ALA A 149 16.11 -12.22 5.88
C ALA A 149 15.94 -10.73 5.54
N LEU A 150 14.73 -10.20 5.66
CA LEU A 150 14.45 -8.79 5.43
C LEU A 150 15.34 -7.88 6.30
N GLU A 151 15.49 -8.19 7.58
CA GLU A 151 16.33 -7.41 8.49
C GLU A 151 17.82 -7.45 8.10
N ALA A 152 18.33 -8.61 7.67
CA ALA A 152 19.71 -8.77 7.20
C ALA A 152 19.96 -8.00 5.89
N VAL A 153 19.01 -8.05 4.95
CA VAL A 153 19.08 -7.30 3.68
C VAL A 153 19.05 -5.79 3.95
N VAL A 154 18.18 -5.32 4.85
CA VAL A 154 18.12 -3.92 5.26
C VAL A 154 19.37 -3.47 6.01
N ALA A 155 19.93 -4.32 6.88
CA ALA A 155 21.18 -4.04 7.57
C ALA A 155 22.37 -3.90 6.60
N THR A 156 22.40 -4.74 5.56
CA THR A 156 23.47 -4.75 4.56
C THR A 156 23.35 -3.58 3.57
N LYS A 157 22.13 -3.27 3.11
CA LYS A 157 21.91 -2.25 2.07
C LYS A 157 21.73 -0.85 2.65
N GLY A 158 21.21 -0.71 3.86
CA GLY A 158 21.01 0.58 4.52
C GLY A 158 20.02 1.51 3.80
N LEU A 159 20.37 2.80 3.72
CA LEU A 159 19.47 3.88 3.27
C LEU A 159 18.85 3.67 1.87
N PRO A 160 19.59 3.29 0.81
CA PRO A 160 19.01 3.11 -0.52
C PRO A 160 17.84 2.12 -0.55
N LEU A 161 17.94 1.02 0.20
CA LEU A 161 16.85 0.04 0.28
C LEU A 161 15.67 0.58 1.08
N VAL A 162 15.91 1.31 2.18
CA VAL A 162 14.83 1.96 2.95
C VAL A 162 14.05 2.93 2.07
N VAL A 163 14.73 3.71 1.23
CA VAL A 163 14.10 4.59 0.24
C VAL A 163 13.26 3.79 -0.77
N LEU A 164 13.82 2.71 -1.32
CA LEU A 164 13.13 1.86 -2.28
C LEU A 164 11.85 1.26 -1.71
N ILE A 165 11.92 0.67 -0.51
CA ILE A 165 10.77 0.10 0.20
C ILE A 165 9.72 1.19 0.51
N ARG A 166 10.15 2.41 0.83
CA ARG A 166 9.22 3.52 1.09
C ARG A 166 8.46 3.97 -0.16
N LEU A 167 9.10 3.86 -1.33
CA LEU A 167 8.49 4.21 -2.62
C LEU A 167 7.56 3.12 -3.15
N ALA A 168 7.75 1.87 -2.70
CA ALA A 168 6.86 0.76 -2.99
C ALA A 168 5.39 1.09 -2.63
N PRO A 169 4.41 0.45 -3.28
CA PRO A 169 2.99 0.70 -3.04
C PRO A 169 2.46 0.02 -1.75
N ILE A 170 3.26 0.01 -0.68
CA ILE A 170 2.83 -0.48 0.64
C ILE A 170 1.93 0.58 1.30
N PRO A 171 0.81 0.20 1.95
CA PRO A 171 -0.03 1.16 2.66
C PRO A 171 0.78 1.91 3.74
N TRP A 172 0.50 3.21 3.87
CA TRP A 172 1.33 4.13 4.67
C TRP A 172 1.57 3.68 6.12
N THR A 173 0.51 3.24 6.79
CA THR A 173 0.58 2.81 8.20
C THR A 173 1.36 1.52 8.36
N TYR A 174 1.17 0.54 7.46
CA TYR A 174 1.98 -0.68 7.46
C TYR A 174 3.44 -0.39 7.15
N SER A 175 3.74 0.52 6.22
CA SER A 175 5.11 0.94 5.95
C SER A 175 5.76 1.60 7.19
N ASN A 176 5.04 2.46 7.92
CA ASN A 176 5.54 3.04 9.18
C ASN A 176 5.82 1.95 10.23
N ALA A 177 4.90 0.98 10.38
CA ALA A 177 5.06 -0.13 11.31
C ALA A 177 6.24 -1.04 10.96
N LEU A 178 6.40 -1.34 9.67
CA LEU A 178 7.49 -2.16 9.13
C LEU A 178 8.86 -1.58 9.52
N PHE A 179 9.09 -0.31 9.19
CA PHE A 179 10.39 0.33 9.50
C PHE A 179 10.62 0.50 11.00
N ALA A 180 9.56 0.72 11.79
CA ALA A 180 9.68 0.76 13.25
C ALA A 180 10.05 -0.62 13.84
N SER A 181 9.68 -1.71 13.14
CA SER A 181 9.90 -3.09 13.58
C SER A 181 11.29 -3.62 13.25
N ILE A 182 11.96 -3.08 12.23
CA ILE A 182 13.30 -3.50 11.81
C ILE A 182 14.36 -2.79 12.67
N GLU A 183 15.15 -3.54 13.45
CA GLU A 183 16.10 -2.92 14.38
C GLU A 183 17.24 -2.21 13.64
N SER A 184 17.64 -2.72 12.46
CA SER A 184 18.72 -2.15 11.65
C SER A 184 18.42 -0.77 11.07
N VAL A 185 17.15 -0.37 10.96
CA VAL A 185 16.74 0.93 10.44
C VAL A 185 16.89 2.01 11.50
N ARG A 186 17.77 2.98 11.23
CA ARG A 186 17.97 4.15 12.10
C ARG A 186 16.90 5.21 11.82
N PHE A 187 16.51 5.96 12.86
CA PHE A 187 15.50 7.03 12.76
C PHE A 187 15.82 8.03 11.63
N TRP A 188 17.07 8.47 11.51
CA TRP A 188 17.46 9.42 10.45
C TRP A 188 17.29 8.83 9.05
N GLN A 189 17.56 7.52 8.85
CA GLN A 189 17.40 6.88 7.54
C GLN A 189 15.93 6.84 7.13
N PHE A 190 15.06 6.51 8.09
CA PHE A 190 13.61 6.52 7.92
C PHE A 190 13.07 7.93 7.61
N MET A 191 13.59 8.96 8.28
CA MET A 191 13.19 10.35 8.02
C MET A 191 13.63 10.82 6.64
N VAL A 192 14.88 10.54 6.24
CA VAL A 192 15.38 10.86 4.89
C VAL A 192 14.54 10.15 3.83
N ALA A 193 14.25 8.85 4.01
CA ALA A 193 13.38 8.11 3.09
C ALA A 193 11.96 8.68 3.02
N THR A 194 11.42 9.14 4.14
CA THR A 194 10.10 9.79 4.18
C THR A 194 10.10 11.14 3.47
N VAL A 195 11.18 11.92 3.58
CA VAL A 195 11.35 13.17 2.81
C VAL A 195 11.45 12.89 1.30
N VAL A 196 12.19 11.84 0.90
CA VAL A 196 12.26 11.41 -0.51
C VAL A 196 10.91 10.90 -1.04
N TYR A 197 10.02 10.42 -0.17
CA TYR A 197 8.65 10.02 -0.53
C TYR A 197 7.70 11.21 -0.73
N THR A 198 8.00 12.39 -0.18
CA THR A 198 7.12 13.58 -0.25
C THR A 198 6.67 14.01 -1.66
N PRO A 199 7.46 13.88 -2.74
CA PRO A 199 6.99 14.11 -4.10
C PRO A 199 5.78 13.24 -4.49
N LYS A 200 5.71 11.98 -4.02
CA LYS A 200 4.55 11.10 -4.22
C LYS A 200 3.30 11.64 -3.49
N LEU A 201 3.48 12.25 -2.31
CA LEU A 201 2.40 12.97 -1.61
C LEU A 201 1.93 14.20 -2.39
N PHE A 202 2.86 14.96 -2.97
CA PHE A 202 2.51 16.13 -3.78
C PHE A 202 1.60 15.75 -4.95
N VAL A 203 1.93 14.67 -5.67
CA VAL A 203 1.10 14.16 -6.78
C VAL A 203 -0.32 13.84 -6.31
N MET A 204 -0.49 13.21 -5.15
CA MET A 204 -1.81 12.90 -4.59
C MET A 204 -2.61 14.17 -4.25
N VAL A 205 -1.99 15.14 -3.56
CA VAL A 205 -2.61 16.44 -3.25
C VAL A 205 -2.99 17.18 -4.53
N PHE A 206 -2.12 17.13 -5.53
CA PHE A 206 -2.33 17.75 -6.81
C PHE A 206 -3.55 17.17 -7.52
N ILE A 207 -3.63 15.84 -7.66
CA ILE A 207 -4.78 15.17 -8.28
C ILE A 207 -6.07 15.54 -7.54
N ALA A 208 -6.06 15.49 -6.21
CA ALA A 208 -7.22 15.88 -5.40
C ALA A 208 -7.66 17.33 -5.68
N SER A 209 -6.72 18.28 -5.74
CA SER A 209 -7.05 19.68 -6.07
C SER A 209 -7.69 19.86 -7.44
N ARG A 210 -7.45 18.93 -8.38
CA ARG A 210 -8.07 18.94 -9.71
C ARG A 210 -9.44 18.32 -9.69
N VAL A 211 -9.59 17.17 -9.03
CA VAL A 211 -10.89 16.52 -8.85
C VAL A 211 -11.88 17.48 -8.18
N ALA A 212 -11.45 18.24 -7.18
CA ALA A 212 -12.27 19.24 -6.50
C ALA A 212 -12.98 20.23 -7.45
N LYS A 213 -12.31 20.66 -8.52
CA LYS A 213 -12.87 21.60 -9.50
C LYS A 213 -13.95 20.98 -10.40
N PHE A 214 -13.95 19.65 -10.52
CA PHE A 214 -14.97 18.92 -11.26
C PHE A 214 -16.14 18.50 -10.38
N SER A 215 -15.90 18.34 -9.07
CA SER A 215 -16.92 17.97 -8.08
C SER A 215 -17.91 19.11 -7.80
N ASP A 216 -17.51 20.37 -7.95
CA ASP A 216 -18.37 21.54 -7.75
C ASP A 216 -19.29 21.78 -8.97
N GLY A 217 -20.58 21.43 -8.81
CA GLY A 217 -21.59 21.53 -9.87
C GLY A 217 -21.90 22.96 -10.30
N GLN A 218 -21.75 23.96 -9.43
CA GLN A 218 -21.99 25.37 -9.76
C GLN A 218 -20.83 25.97 -10.56
N GLN A 219 -19.60 25.61 -10.21
CA GLN A 219 -18.41 26.07 -10.93
C GLN A 219 -18.34 25.49 -12.35
N ARG A 220 -18.88 24.29 -12.57
CA ARG A 220 -18.98 23.64 -13.89
C ARG A 220 -19.93 24.39 -14.86
N SER A 221 -21.00 25.01 -14.35
CA SER A 221 -22.00 25.71 -15.17
C SER A 221 -21.66 27.18 -15.45
N GLU A 222 -20.94 27.87 -14.56
CA GLU A 222 -20.58 29.29 -14.71
C GLU A 222 -19.21 29.55 -15.39
N MET A 223 -18.47 28.50 -15.76
CA MET A 223 -17.16 28.65 -16.38
C MET A 223 -17.25 29.27 -17.79
N ASP A 224 -16.96 30.57 -17.88
CA ASP A 224 -16.68 31.31 -19.11
C ASP A 224 -15.56 30.64 -19.93
N SER A 225 -15.56 30.85 -21.26
CA SER A 225 -14.61 30.22 -22.19
C SER A 225 -13.14 30.54 -21.83
N THR A 226 -12.89 31.71 -21.26
CA THR A 226 -11.57 32.14 -20.75
C THR A 226 -11.16 31.35 -19.50
N THR A 227 -12.10 31.16 -18.57
CA THR A 227 -11.88 30.37 -17.34
C THR A 227 -11.70 28.89 -17.64
N LYS A 228 -12.38 28.35 -18.67
CA LYS A 228 -12.16 27.00 -19.20
C LYS A 228 -10.72 26.82 -19.68
N TRP A 229 -10.20 27.79 -20.43
CA TRP A 229 -8.82 27.74 -20.93
C TRP A 229 -7.77 27.89 -19.83
N ILE A 230 -7.96 28.83 -18.90
CA ILE A 230 -7.06 28.99 -17.74
C ILE A 230 -7.08 27.74 -16.85
N ASN A 231 -8.26 27.14 -16.66
CA ASN A 231 -8.38 25.91 -15.88
C ASN A 231 -7.72 24.74 -16.62
N GLY A 232 -7.93 24.62 -17.94
CA GLY A 232 -7.27 23.64 -18.80
C GLY A 232 -5.74 23.77 -18.76
N LEU A 233 -5.22 24.99 -18.93
CA LEU A 233 -3.78 25.26 -18.81
C LEU A 233 -3.25 24.88 -17.44
N SER A 234 -3.99 25.17 -16.38
CA SER A 234 -3.59 24.79 -15.03
C SER A 234 -3.60 23.26 -14.82
N ILE A 235 -4.53 22.53 -15.45
CA ILE A 235 -4.55 21.06 -15.45
C ILE A 235 -3.30 20.52 -16.14
N VAL A 236 -2.98 21.02 -17.33
CA VAL A 236 -1.78 20.61 -18.10
C VAL A 236 -0.51 20.92 -17.33
N LEU A 237 -0.39 22.13 -16.79
CA LEU A 237 0.79 22.58 -16.07
C LEU A 237 1.02 21.75 -14.81
N GLY A 238 -0.05 21.43 -14.10
CA GLY A 238 0.08 20.62 -12.90
C GLY A 238 0.18 19.11 -13.17
N ALA A 239 -0.39 18.58 -14.25
CA ALA A 239 -0.09 17.23 -14.74
C ALA A 239 1.39 17.11 -15.12
N SER A 240 1.97 18.16 -15.71
CA SER A 240 3.40 18.25 -16.03
C SER A 240 4.26 18.25 -14.77
N ILE A 241 3.88 18.98 -13.72
CA ILE A 241 4.58 18.95 -12.43
C ILE A 241 4.47 17.56 -11.78
N ALA A 242 3.28 16.93 -11.82
CA ALA A 242 3.09 15.58 -11.29
C ALA A 242 3.94 14.54 -12.04
N PHE A 243 4.00 14.66 -13.38
CA PHE A 243 4.86 13.84 -14.22
C PHE A 243 6.34 14.06 -13.91
N ALA A 244 6.77 15.32 -13.76
CA ALA A 244 8.15 15.65 -13.41
C ALA A 244 8.54 15.12 -12.02
N ALA A 245 7.64 15.21 -11.03
CA ALA A 245 7.84 14.65 -9.70
C ALA A 245 7.96 13.11 -9.74
N GLY A 246 7.08 12.43 -10.49
CA GLY A 246 7.17 10.98 -10.71
C GLY A 246 8.45 10.58 -11.45
N TRP A 247 8.86 11.36 -12.45
CA TRP A 247 10.09 11.14 -13.21
C TRP A 247 11.35 11.33 -12.36
N LEU A 248 11.37 12.36 -11.50
CA LEU A 248 12.46 12.59 -10.54
C LEU A 248 12.61 11.39 -9.58
N VAL A 249 11.49 10.91 -9.04
CA VAL A 249 11.47 9.72 -8.18
C VAL A 249 11.98 8.51 -8.94
N TRP A 250 11.50 8.26 -10.17
CA TRP A 250 11.97 7.15 -11.00
C TRP A 250 13.48 7.22 -11.26
N ARG A 251 14.00 8.40 -11.61
CA ARG A 251 15.45 8.66 -11.80
C ARG A 251 16.27 8.34 -10.55
N LEU A 252 15.82 8.78 -9.38
CA LEU A 252 16.50 8.54 -8.10
C LEU A 252 16.51 7.05 -7.76
N THR A 253 15.35 6.39 -7.88
CA THR A 253 15.20 4.96 -7.61
C THR A 253 16.07 4.11 -8.53
N ASP A 254 16.02 4.38 -9.84
CA ASP A 254 16.75 3.64 -10.86
C ASP A 254 18.27 3.76 -10.71
N SER A 255 18.76 4.94 -10.29
CA SER A 255 20.20 5.15 -10.04
C SER A 255 20.74 4.30 -8.89
N GLU A 256 19.89 3.96 -7.91
CA GLU A 256 20.28 3.13 -6.78
C GLU A 256 20.07 1.63 -7.04
N MET A 257 19.00 1.24 -7.75
CA MET A 257 18.80 -0.18 -8.12
C MET A 257 20.00 -0.77 -8.85
N ARG A 258 20.65 0.02 -9.72
CA ARG A 258 21.84 -0.40 -10.48
C ARG A 258 23.06 -0.70 -9.59
N LYS A 259 23.13 -0.13 -8.39
CA LYS A 259 24.24 -0.31 -7.44
C LYS A 259 24.00 -1.46 -6.45
N MET A 260 22.77 -1.95 -6.34
CA MET A 260 22.34 -2.84 -5.24
C MET A 260 22.42 -4.35 -5.54
N LYS A 261 22.94 -4.80 -6.69
CA LYS A 261 22.86 -6.21 -7.16
C LYS A 261 23.91 -7.18 -6.55
N ALA A 262 24.07 -7.17 -5.22
CA ALA A 262 25.22 -7.79 -4.53
C ALA A 262 24.91 -8.66 -3.30
N LEU A 263 23.74 -9.31 -3.21
CA LEU A 263 23.41 -10.25 -2.11
C LEU A 263 23.28 -11.69 -2.63
N PRO A 264 23.44 -12.71 -1.76
CA PRO A 264 23.00 -14.08 -2.03
C PRO A 264 21.53 -14.06 -2.48
N GLN A 265 21.24 -14.71 -3.61
CA GLN A 265 19.97 -14.57 -4.32
C GLN A 265 18.78 -15.09 -3.48
N ASP A 266 19.00 -16.13 -2.67
CA ASP A 266 18.05 -16.72 -1.74
C ASP A 266 17.57 -15.73 -0.65
N LEU A 267 18.48 -14.90 -0.12
CA LEU A 267 18.15 -13.94 0.92
C LEU A 267 17.36 -12.75 0.38
N ASP A 268 17.66 -12.34 -0.86
CA ASP A 268 16.96 -11.25 -1.56
C ASP A 268 15.52 -11.68 -1.91
N ASP A 269 15.36 -12.90 -2.45
CA ASP A 269 14.05 -13.47 -2.81
C ASP A 269 13.10 -13.55 -1.59
N MET A 270 13.61 -14.00 -0.43
CA MET A 270 12.81 -14.05 0.81
C MET A 270 12.37 -12.66 1.32
N ALA A 271 13.22 -11.65 1.17
CA ALA A 271 12.90 -10.28 1.55
C ALA A 271 11.85 -9.68 0.59
N VAL A 272 11.96 -9.96 -0.71
CA VAL A 272 10.99 -9.56 -1.73
C VAL A 272 9.62 -10.17 -1.46
N ASP A 273 9.54 -11.47 -1.16
CA ASP A 273 8.29 -12.14 -0.82
C ASP A 273 7.62 -11.53 0.43
N THR A 274 8.43 -11.13 1.40
CA THR A 274 7.93 -10.44 2.61
C THR A 274 7.32 -9.09 2.25
N LEU A 275 7.99 -8.30 1.39
CA LEU A 275 7.45 -7.01 0.95
C LEU A 275 6.20 -7.17 0.08
N TYR A 276 6.16 -8.18 -0.79
CA TYR A 276 5.00 -8.52 -1.60
C TYR A 276 3.80 -8.92 -0.73
N SER A 277 4.01 -9.73 0.31
CA SER A 277 2.96 -10.08 1.26
C SER A 277 2.36 -8.85 1.98
N LEU A 278 3.19 -7.84 2.27
CA LEU A 278 2.76 -6.59 2.90
C LEU A 278 2.04 -5.65 1.92
N GLU A 279 2.36 -5.76 0.63
CA GLU A 279 1.67 -5.03 -0.44
C GLU A 279 0.27 -5.59 -0.70
N VAL A 280 0.15 -6.92 -0.82
CA VAL A 280 -1.12 -7.60 -1.17
C VAL A 280 -1.96 -7.94 0.06
N GLY A 281 -1.38 -7.89 1.27
CA GLY A 281 -2.06 -8.24 2.52
C GLY A 281 -2.34 -9.74 2.65
N VAL A 282 -1.54 -10.59 2.02
CA VAL A 282 -1.68 -12.06 2.01
C VAL A 282 -0.69 -12.66 3.03
N PRO A 283 -1.06 -13.73 3.77
CA PRO A 283 -0.13 -14.44 4.65
C PRO A 283 1.12 -14.96 3.91
N LEU A 284 2.24 -15.06 4.62
CA LEU A 284 3.52 -15.48 4.02
C LEU A 284 3.42 -16.92 3.48
N PRO A 285 4.04 -17.24 2.32
CA PRO A 285 3.97 -18.58 1.71
C PRO A 285 4.39 -19.74 2.63
N GLY A 286 5.23 -19.48 3.64
CA GLY A 286 5.68 -20.47 4.63
C GLY A 286 4.79 -20.65 5.86
N GLU A 287 3.79 -19.80 6.10
CA GLU A 287 2.90 -19.92 7.28
C GLU A 287 1.94 -21.11 7.15
N HIS A 288 1.61 -21.53 5.92
CA HIS A 288 0.82 -22.74 5.66
C HIS A 288 1.56 -24.04 5.96
N LEU A 289 2.89 -24.08 5.82
CA LEU A 289 3.65 -25.30 6.08
C LEU A 289 3.79 -25.59 7.59
N SER A 290 3.79 -24.54 8.42
CA SER A 290 3.79 -24.70 9.88
C SER A 290 2.43 -25.13 10.44
N ASP A 291 1.32 -24.70 9.83
CA ASP A 291 -0.02 -25.13 10.24
C ASP A 291 -0.32 -26.57 9.79
N ASP A 292 0.18 -27.00 8.63
CA ASP A 292 0.07 -28.41 8.17
C ASP A 292 0.89 -29.38 9.05
N LEU A 293 1.93 -28.90 9.74
CA LEU A 293 2.71 -29.69 10.70
C LEU A 293 2.10 -29.72 12.12
N ASN A 294 1.24 -28.75 12.45
CA ASN A 294 0.61 -28.65 13.77
C ASN A 294 -0.88 -29.06 13.77
N GLY A 295 -1.49 -29.20 12.59
CA GLY A 295 -2.85 -29.67 12.36
C GLY A 295 -2.87 -31.07 11.73
N ASN A 296 -3.03 -32.10 12.56
CA ASN A 296 -3.47 -33.45 12.15
C ASN A 296 -2.57 -34.28 11.20
N GLY A 297 -1.25 -34.07 11.21
CA GLY A 297 -0.29 -35.00 10.56
C GLY A 297 0.29 -36.09 11.48
N ALA A 298 0.15 -35.95 12.80
CA ALA A 298 0.78 -36.83 13.78
C ALA A 298 -0.11 -38.01 14.24
N LEU A 299 -0.73 -38.74 13.32
CA LEU A 299 -1.39 -40.02 13.61
C LEU A 299 -1.31 -40.94 12.37
N ARG A 300 -0.15 -41.55 12.17
CA ARG A 300 0.05 -42.88 11.54
C ARG A 300 1.54 -43.21 11.45
N LEU A 301 2.13 -43.53 12.59
CA LEU A 301 3.22 -44.50 12.65
C LEU A 301 2.77 -45.56 13.65
N ASP A 302 1.83 -46.39 13.21
CA ASP A 302 1.48 -47.62 13.93
C ASP A 302 2.08 -48.81 13.18
N SER A 303 2.80 -49.61 13.94
CA SER A 303 3.10 -51.03 13.79
C SER A 303 3.24 -51.62 12.38
N SER A 304 4.48 -51.86 11.99
CA SER A 304 4.82 -53.02 11.16
C SER A 304 6.17 -53.58 11.60
N SER A 305 6.19 -54.05 12.84
CA SER A 305 7.18 -54.98 13.35
C SER A 305 6.51 -55.78 14.44
N ASP A 306 5.71 -56.78 14.04
CA ASP A 306 5.60 -58.07 14.72
C ASP A 306 4.56 -58.96 14.03
N ASN A 307 4.94 -60.22 13.83
CA ASN A 307 4.19 -61.36 13.30
C ASN A 307 4.20 -61.59 11.79
N LEU A 308 5.24 -62.28 11.32
CA LEU A 308 5.06 -63.52 10.54
C LEU A 308 6.37 -64.34 10.54
N SER A 309 6.63 -64.97 11.69
CA SER A 309 7.25 -66.29 11.75
C SER A 309 6.16 -67.26 12.22
N VAL A 310 5.69 -68.14 11.33
CA VAL A 310 5.15 -69.50 11.55
C VAL A 310 4.44 -69.92 10.26
N MET A 311 4.89 -71.07 9.74
CA MET A 311 4.47 -71.86 8.56
C MET A 311 5.04 -71.45 7.20
#